data_AF-A0A9E3TZC5-F1
#
_entry.id   AF-A0A9E3TZC5-F1
#
_cell.length_a   1.000
_cell.length_b   1.000
_cell.length_c   1.000
_cell.angle_alpha   90.00
_cell.angle_beta   90.00
_cell.angle_gamma   90.00
#
_symmetry.space_group_name_H-M   'P 1'
#
loop_
_entity.id
_entity.type
_entity.pdbx_description
1 polymer ?
#
loop_
_entity_poly.entity_id
_entity_poly.type
_entity_poly.pdbx_seq_one_letter_code
_entity_poly.pdbx_strand_id
1 'polypeptide(L)'
;MPGRLLHTRTPLLAAVAACFCAGVLSGEEITYEKHVRPILKTHCFHCHGEGAELQGELDLRLRRLIAQGGESGAAIVAGDPQASLLLRRVRSGEMPPEDVKLRPTNDEIAVIERWIAAGAIAS
;
A
#
# COMPACT_ATOMS: atom_id res chain seq x y z
N MET A 1 -29.30 60.70 46.32
CA MET A 1 -29.94 59.67 45.48
C MET A 1 -29.27 58.33 45.78
N PRO A 2 -29.91 57.42 46.54
CA PRO A 2 -29.42 56.05 46.74
C PRO A 2 -29.88 55.16 45.58
N GLY A 3 -29.11 54.13 45.22
CA GLY A 3 -29.49 53.22 44.15
C GLY A 3 -28.48 52.10 43.91
N ARG A 4 -28.18 51.34 44.98
CA ARG A 4 -27.40 50.11 44.92
C ARG A 4 -28.30 49.02 44.33
N LEU A 5 -27.99 48.46 43.16
CA LEU A 5 -28.57 47.18 42.72
C LEU A 5 -27.49 46.26 42.15
N LEU A 6 -27.13 45.32 43.02
CA LEU A 6 -26.31 44.15 42.80
C LEU A 6 -26.95 43.28 41.71
N HIS A 7 -26.28 43.13 40.57
CA HIS A 7 -26.67 42.14 39.57
C HIS A 7 -25.92 40.82 39.82
N THR A 8 -26.68 39.91 40.42
CA THR A 8 -26.72 38.44 40.26
C THR A 8 -25.48 37.73 39.68
N ARG A 9 -24.92 36.87 40.53
CA ARG A 9 -23.96 35.80 40.21
C ARG A 9 -24.56 34.82 39.20
N THR A 10 -23.85 34.56 38.11
CA THR A 10 -24.09 33.43 37.20
C THR A 10 -22.98 32.40 37.38
N PRO A 11 -23.25 31.19 37.88
CA PRO A 11 -22.34 30.07 37.75
C PRO A 11 -22.75 29.28 36.51
N LEU A 12 -21.87 29.10 35.53
CA LEU A 12 -22.13 28.15 34.45
C LEU A 12 -20.88 27.35 34.09
N LEU A 13 -20.83 26.18 34.73
CA LEU A 13 -20.46 24.87 34.17
C LEU A 13 -19.14 24.81 33.38
N ALA A 14 -18.13 24.23 34.05
CA ALA A 14 -16.99 23.62 33.41
C ALA A 14 -17.44 22.53 32.43
N ALA A 15 -17.28 22.79 31.13
CA ALA A 15 -17.34 21.74 30.12
C ALA A 15 -15.98 21.01 30.13
N VAL A 16 -15.92 19.88 30.83
CA VAL A 16 -14.82 18.92 30.67
C VAL A 16 -14.89 18.41 29.24
N ALA A 17 -13.96 18.87 28.40
CA ALA A 17 -13.79 18.36 27.05
C ALA A 17 -13.35 16.88 27.16
N ALA A 18 -14.30 15.97 26.97
CA ALA A 18 -14.01 14.56 26.81
C ALA A 18 -13.18 14.40 25.52
N CYS A 19 -11.87 14.20 25.68
CA CYS A 19 -10.98 13.82 24.62
C CYS A 19 -11.37 12.39 24.21
N PHE A 20 -12.24 12.28 23.20
CA PHE A 20 -12.63 11.01 22.61
C PHE A 20 -11.42 10.52 21.79
N CYS A 21 -10.53 9.76 22.41
CA CYS A 21 -9.54 8.97 21.68
C CYS A 21 -10.32 7.96 20.82
N ALA A 22 -10.58 8.33 19.57
CA ALA A 22 -11.09 7.42 18.57
C ALA A 22 -10.08 6.27 18.45
N GLY A 23 -10.52 5.08 18.80
CA GLY A 23 -9.72 3.86 18.70
C GLY A 23 -9.19 3.71 17.28
N VAL A 24 -7.89 3.45 17.17
CA VAL A 24 -7.25 3.05 15.93
C VAL A 24 -7.94 1.75 15.49
N LEU A 25 -8.71 1.81 14.41
CA LEU A 25 -9.11 0.62 13.66
C LEU A 25 -7.83 0.00 13.11
N SER A 26 -7.21 -0.90 13.87
CA SER A 26 -6.07 -1.68 13.41
C SER A 26 -6.56 -2.76 12.45
N GLY A 27 -6.93 -2.34 11.24
CA GLY A 27 -6.93 -3.26 10.10
C GLY A 27 -5.51 -3.80 9.95
N GLU A 28 -5.37 -5.10 9.69
CA GLU A 28 -4.04 -5.70 9.52
C GLU A 28 -3.26 -4.97 8.42
N GLU A 29 -2.03 -4.55 8.75
CA GLU A 29 -1.17 -3.81 7.84
C GLU A 29 -0.81 -4.69 6.64
N ILE A 30 -1.02 -4.17 5.43
CA ILE A 30 -0.67 -4.90 4.23
C ILE A 30 0.84 -4.86 4.01
N THR A 31 1.47 -6.02 4.13
CA THR A 31 2.92 -6.15 3.94
C THR A 31 3.32 -6.99 2.75
N TYR A 32 4.56 -6.78 2.27
CA TYR A 32 5.10 -7.52 1.14
C TYR A 32 5.14 -9.03 1.43
N GLU A 33 5.75 -9.43 2.54
CA GLU A 33 6.05 -10.83 2.88
C GLU A 33 4.79 -11.68 3.02
N LYS A 34 3.76 -11.14 3.68
CA LYS A 34 2.54 -11.88 3.98
C LYS A 34 1.54 -11.89 2.83
N HIS A 35 1.40 -10.78 2.12
CA HIS A 35 0.29 -10.60 1.17
C HIS A 35 0.74 -10.58 -0.29
N VAL A 36 1.87 -9.95 -0.61
CA VAL A 36 2.29 -9.71 -1.99
C VAL A 36 3.23 -10.80 -2.50
N ARG A 37 4.19 -11.22 -1.68
CA ARG A 37 5.21 -12.20 -2.05
C ARG A 37 4.61 -13.53 -2.52
N PRO A 38 3.55 -14.10 -1.90
CA PRO A 38 2.95 -15.34 -2.40
C PRO A 38 2.38 -15.20 -3.83
N ILE A 39 1.80 -14.05 -4.14
CA ILE A 39 1.25 -13.74 -5.47
C ILE A 39 2.40 -13.62 -6.48
N LEU A 40 3.40 -12.79 -6.20
CA LEU A 40 4.54 -12.61 -7.11
C LEU A 40 5.34 -13.89 -7.29
N LYS A 41 5.44 -14.73 -6.25
CA LYS A 41 6.07 -16.04 -6.35
C LYS A 41 5.32 -16.95 -7.33
N THR A 42 4.00 -16.95 -7.27
CA THR A 42 3.15 -17.81 -8.09
C THR A 42 3.16 -17.38 -9.56
N HIS A 43 3.19 -16.08 -9.84
CA HIS A 43 2.97 -15.56 -11.18
C HIS A 43 4.19 -14.93 -11.86
N CYS A 44 5.22 -14.54 -11.11
CA CYS A 44 6.26 -13.64 -11.63
C CYS A 44 7.70 -14.15 -11.44
N PHE A 45 7.97 -14.89 -10.35
CA PHE A 45 9.35 -15.24 -9.99
C PHE A 45 10.03 -16.13 -11.02
N HIS A 46 9.30 -16.91 -11.80
CA HIS A 46 9.90 -17.75 -12.83
C HIS A 46 10.83 -16.96 -13.77
N CYS A 47 10.45 -15.74 -14.15
CA CYS A 47 11.26 -14.87 -15.03
C CYS A 47 11.94 -13.71 -14.28
N HIS A 48 11.33 -13.23 -13.20
CA HIS A 48 11.78 -12.07 -12.43
C HIS A 48 12.20 -12.46 -11.00
N GLY A 49 13.05 -13.49 -10.87
CA GLY A 49 13.59 -13.90 -9.57
C GLY A 49 14.33 -15.25 -9.54
N GLU A 50 13.62 -16.35 -9.82
CA GLU A 50 14.08 -17.74 -9.71
C GLU A 50 14.55 -18.34 -11.06
N GLY A 51 14.34 -17.62 -12.16
CA GLY A 51 14.82 -18.00 -13.48
C GLY A 51 16.35 -18.04 -13.57
N ALA A 52 16.86 -18.74 -14.58
CA ALA A 52 18.30 -18.81 -14.85
C ALA A 52 18.90 -17.42 -15.12
N GLU A 53 18.12 -16.53 -15.74
CA GLU A 53 18.43 -15.13 -15.95
C GLU A 53 17.24 -14.27 -15.48
N LEU A 54 17.55 -13.07 -14.98
CA LEU A 54 16.53 -12.09 -14.59
C LEU A 54 16.09 -11.32 -15.84
N GLN A 55 14.88 -11.59 -16.33
CA GLN A 55 14.35 -10.87 -17.47
C GLN A 55 14.18 -9.38 -17.13
N GLY A 56 14.68 -8.51 -18.01
CA GLY A 56 14.66 -7.07 -17.81
C GLY A 56 15.41 -6.59 -16.57
N GLU A 57 16.40 -7.36 -16.09
CA GLU A 57 17.18 -7.11 -14.87
C GLU A 57 16.33 -6.90 -13.61
N LEU A 58 15.07 -7.33 -13.64
CA LEU A 58 14.10 -7.09 -12.58
C LEU A 58 14.02 -8.28 -11.63
N ASP A 59 14.25 -8.04 -10.34
CA ASP A 59 14.08 -9.04 -9.28
C ASP A 59 12.94 -8.67 -8.33
N LEU A 60 11.88 -9.47 -8.35
CA LEU A 60 10.67 -9.26 -7.58
C LEU A 60 10.65 -10.00 -6.24
N ARG A 61 11.73 -10.69 -5.84
CA ARG A 61 11.74 -11.62 -4.68
C ARG A 61 11.78 -10.96 -3.32
N LEU A 62 12.34 -9.75 -3.25
CA LEU A 62 12.50 -8.99 -2.02
C LEU A 62 12.18 -7.52 -2.30
N ARG A 63 11.56 -6.83 -1.35
CA ARG A 63 11.25 -5.41 -1.50
C ARG A 63 12.48 -4.54 -1.81
N ARG A 64 13.62 -4.84 -1.17
CA ARG A 64 14.89 -4.13 -1.44
C ARG A 64 15.42 -4.31 -2.87
N LEU A 65 15.08 -5.42 -3.52
CA LEU A 65 15.46 -5.71 -4.91
C LEU A 65 14.48 -5.05 -5.87
N ILE A 66 13.18 -5.11 -5.58
CA ILE A 66 12.13 -4.37 -6.32
C ILE A 66 12.46 -2.87 -6.39
N ALA A 67 13.01 -2.29 -5.32
CA ALA A 67 13.38 -0.89 -5.26
C ALA A 67 14.51 -0.50 -6.24
N GLN A 68 15.31 -1.46 -6.71
CA GLN A 68 16.37 -1.23 -7.71
C GLN A 68 15.79 -1.02 -9.11
N GLY A 69 14.56 -1.52 -9.36
CA GLY A 69 13.94 -1.50 -10.67
C GLY A 69 14.53 -2.55 -11.61
N GLY A 70 14.40 -2.31 -12.91
CA GLY A 70 15.02 -3.10 -13.96
C GLY A 70 15.34 -2.21 -15.18
N GLU A 71 15.58 -2.82 -16.33
CA GLU A 71 15.95 -2.10 -17.58
C GLU A 71 14.91 -1.06 -18.01
N SER A 72 13.63 -1.29 -17.69
CA SER A 72 12.53 -0.35 -17.96
C SER A 72 12.39 0.77 -16.91
N GLY A 73 13.29 0.83 -15.93
CA GLY A 73 13.23 1.75 -14.79
C GLY A 73 12.50 1.18 -13.57
N ALA A 74 11.90 2.06 -12.76
CA ALA A 74 11.25 1.67 -11.52
C ALA A 74 10.03 0.78 -11.76
N ALA A 75 10.07 -0.47 -11.27
CA ALA A 75 8.92 -1.38 -11.36
C ALA A 75 7.72 -0.89 -10.52
N ILE A 76 8.02 -0.25 -9.38
CA ILE A 76 7.04 0.24 -8.41
C ILE A 76 7.44 1.64 -7.96
N VAL A 77 6.44 2.51 -7.86
CA VAL A 77 6.53 3.83 -7.24
C VAL A 77 5.73 3.78 -5.94
N ALA A 78 6.42 3.81 -4.80
CA ALA A 78 5.78 3.74 -3.49
C ALA A 78 4.78 4.89 -3.30
N GLY A 79 3.54 4.56 -2.92
CA GLY A 79 2.45 5.50 -2.77
C GLY A 79 1.71 5.85 -4.08
N ASP A 80 2.22 5.42 -5.24
CA ASP A 80 1.61 5.70 -6.55
C ASP A 80 1.45 4.43 -7.40
N PRO A 81 0.31 3.74 -7.25
CA PRO A 81 -0.02 2.58 -8.08
C PRO A 81 -0.11 2.89 -9.59
N GLN A 82 -0.50 4.12 -9.97
CA GLN A 82 -0.72 4.48 -11.37
C GLN A 82 0.61 4.74 -12.09
N ALA A 83 1.59 5.30 -11.38
CA ALA A 83 2.94 5.46 -11.89
C ALA A 83 3.73 4.14 -11.94
N SER A 84 3.27 3.08 -11.26
CA SER A 84 3.97 1.81 -11.14
C SER A 84 3.89 0.93 -12.41
N LEU A 85 5.04 0.68 -13.04
CA LEU A 85 5.15 -0.13 -14.26
C LEU A 85 4.59 -1.55 -14.11
N LEU A 86 4.82 -2.19 -12.96
CA LEU A 86 4.36 -3.55 -12.69
C LEU A 86 2.85 -3.66 -12.87
N LEU A 87 2.06 -2.75 -12.28
CA LEU A 87 0.61 -2.77 -12.41
C LEU A 87 0.14 -2.47 -13.82
N ARG A 88 0.80 -1.53 -14.52
CA ARG A 88 0.46 -1.22 -15.92
C ARG A 88 0.61 -2.45 -16.81
N ARG A 89 1.76 -3.14 -16.74
CA ARG A 89 2.02 -4.33 -17.56
C ARG A 89 1.08 -5.47 -17.22
N VAL A 90 0.82 -5.72 -15.93
CA VAL A 90 -0.09 -6.79 -15.51
C VAL A 90 -1.52 -6.53 -15.98
N ARG A 91 -2.03 -5.29 -15.84
CA ARG A 91 -3.38 -4.91 -16.27
C ARG A 91 -3.55 -4.91 -17.79
N SER A 92 -2.51 -4.54 -18.53
CA SER A 92 -2.53 -4.52 -20.00
C SER A 92 -2.49 -5.91 -20.64
N GLY A 93 -2.20 -6.96 -19.87
CA GLY A 93 -1.99 -8.30 -20.40
C GLY A 93 -0.57 -8.58 -20.91
N GLU A 94 0.32 -7.58 -20.93
CA GLU A 94 1.74 -7.77 -21.30
C GLU A 94 2.46 -8.72 -20.35
N MET A 95 2.09 -8.72 -19.05
CA MET A 95 2.69 -9.58 -18.03
C MET A 95 1.65 -10.38 -17.23
N PRO A 96 1.85 -11.69 -17.00
CA PRO A 96 2.88 -12.54 -17.61
C PRO A 96 2.79 -12.61 -19.16
N PRO A 97 3.84 -13.09 -19.87
CA PRO A 97 3.79 -13.32 -21.31
C PRO A 97 2.63 -14.25 -21.74
N GLU A 98 2.22 -14.19 -23.01
CA GLU A 98 1.02 -14.89 -23.50
C GLU A 98 1.10 -16.42 -23.35
N ASP A 99 2.30 -17.00 -23.41
CA ASP A 99 2.54 -18.44 -23.24
C ASP A 99 2.42 -18.90 -21.78
N VAL A 100 2.44 -17.96 -20.82
CA VAL A 100 2.22 -18.24 -19.39
C VAL A 100 0.72 -18.18 -19.08
N LYS A 101 0.12 -19.37 -18.91
CA LYS A 101 -1.32 -19.51 -18.66
C LYS A 101 -1.78 -19.01 -17.29
N LEU A 102 -0.90 -19.08 -16.27
CA LEU A 102 -1.27 -18.77 -14.89
C LEU A 102 -1.12 -17.28 -14.61
N ARG A 103 -2.18 -16.51 -14.90
CA ARG A 103 -2.23 -15.07 -14.65
C ARG A 103 -2.78 -14.75 -13.25
N PRO A 104 -2.33 -13.66 -12.62
CA PRO A 104 -2.92 -13.20 -11.37
C PRO A 104 -4.37 -12.78 -11.61
N THR A 105 -5.23 -13.10 -10.65
CA THR A 105 -6.62 -12.66 -10.61
C THR A 105 -6.73 -11.16 -10.31
N ASN A 106 -7.90 -10.57 -10.57
CA ASN A 106 -8.14 -9.16 -10.23
C ASN A 106 -7.99 -8.89 -8.72
N ASP A 107 -8.36 -9.84 -7.87
CA ASP A 107 -8.22 -9.71 -6.42
C ASP A 107 -6.75 -9.71 -5.98
N GLU A 108 -5.92 -10.54 -6.61
CA GLU A 108 -4.48 -10.56 -6.38
C GLU A 108 -3.80 -9.29 -6.89
N ILE A 109 -4.22 -8.78 -8.05
CA ILE A 109 -3.77 -7.47 -8.56
C ILE A 109 -4.16 -6.36 -7.58
N ALA A 110 -5.37 -6.41 -7.02
CA ALA A 110 -5.83 -5.45 -6.03
C ALA A 110 -5.03 -5.51 -4.72
N VAL A 111 -4.54 -6.69 -4.30
CA VAL A 111 -3.61 -6.82 -3.16
C VAL A 111 -2.31 -6.08 -3.46
N ILE A 112 -1.71 -6.29 -4.63
CA ILE A 112 -0.48 -5.61 -5.03
C ILE A 112 -0.69 -4.09 -5.08
N GLU A 113 -1.80 -3.63 -5.66
CA GLU A 113 -2.16 -2.21 -5.72
C GLU A 113 -2.31 -1.57 -4.34
N ARG A 114 -3.04 -2.22 -3.43
CA ARG A 114 -3.20 -1.70 -2.05
C ARG A 114 -1.86 -1.60 -1.34
N TRP A 115 -0.98 -2.57 -1.54
CA TRP A 115 0.35 -2.53 -0.95
C TRP A 115 1.19 -1.38 -1.51
N ILE A 116 1.16 -1.15 -2.83
CA ILE A 116 1.84 -0.02 -3.45
C ILE A 116 1.29 1.31 -2.91
N ALA A 117 -0.04 1.45 -2.84
CA ALA A 117 -0.71 2.63 -2.30
C ALA A 117 -0.34 2.89 -0.83
N ALA A 118 -0.11 1.83 -0.04
CA ALA A 118 0.35 1.92 1.34
C ALA A 118 1.85 2.26 1.48
N GLY A 119 2.53 2.66 0.40
CA GLY A 119 3.96 2.98 0.42
C GLY A 119 4.88 1.79 0.13
N ALA A 120 4.31 0.67 -0.30
CA ALA A 120 5.01 -0.57 -0.60
C ALA A 120 5.91 -0.99 0.59
N ILE A 121 5.38 -1.13 1.79
CA ILE A 121 6.20 -1.35 2.98
C ILE A 121 6.87 -2.75 2.92
N ALA A 122 8.18 -2.82 3.21
CA ALA A 122 8.86 -4.08 3.51
C ALA A 122 8.50 -4.43 4.96
N SER A 123 7.98 -5.63 5.25
CA SER A 123 7.72 -6.01 6.65
C SER A 123 9.00 -6.00 7.46
#